data_AF-A0A452Z8G7-F1
#
_entry.id   AF-A0A452Z8G7-F1
#
_cell.length_a   1.000
_cell.length_b   1.000
_cell.length_c   1.000
_cell.angle_alpha   90.00
_cell.angle_beta   90.00
_cell.angle_gamma   90.00
#
_symmetry.space_group_name_H-M   'P 1'
#
loop_
_entity.id
_entity.type
_entity.pdbx_description
1 polymer ?
#
loop_
_entity_poly.entity_id
_entity_poly.type
_entity_poly.pdbx_seq_one_letter_code
_entity_poly.pdbx_strand_id
1 'polypeptide(L)'
;DRERVLNYVFQAASDDELSIFKELVMIILDNGRGRPKEAIEELRVEDVGQLEGFSALHIAASKGSLGVCRYLVEELLVDVDLVDKEGRTPLLFATYHNGGTAEYLLDHGANQDKADHDGSSLLHYAAELGNCEMVELLLAKGAYVDPVSAYGTPLHVAAGKGHYGAMKILLDHNAD
;
A
#
# COMPACT_ATOMS: atom_id res chain seq x y z
N ASP A 1 12.96 -17.90 18.69
CA ASP A 1 13.70 -16.69 18.33
C ASP A 1 12.72 -15.71 17.72
N ARG A 2 12.67 -14.47 18.22
CA ARG A 2 11.66 -13.48 17.85
C ARG A 2 11.74 -13.16 16.37
N GLU A 3 12.96 -12.97 15.85
CA GLU A 3 13.23 -12.63 14.45
C GLU A 3 12.64 -13.67 13.48
N ARG A 4 12.82 -14.96 13.78
CA ARG A 4 12.22 -16.05 13.00
C ARG A 4 10.71 -15.95 12.93
N VAL A 5 10.05 -15.66 14.06
CA VAL A 5 8.58 -15.51 14.09
C VAL A 5 8.15 -14.33 13.23
N LEU A 6 8.87 -13.19 13.29
CA LEU A 6 8.55 -12.02 12.46
C LEU A 6 8.63 -12.36 10.97
N ASN A 7 9.69 -13.07 10.56
CA ASN A 7 9.85 -13.49 9.17
C ASN A 7 8.71 -14.40 8.71
N TYR A 8 8.23 -15.33 9.56
CA TYR A 8 7.06 -16.16 9.23
C TYR A 8 5.76 -15.35 9.14
N VAL A 9 5.57 -14.32 9.97
CA VAL A 9 4.39 -13.45 9.91
C VAL A 9 4.36 -12.70 8.58
N PHE A 10 5.48 -12.11 8.17
CA PHE A 10 5.57 -11.41 6.90
C PHE A 10 5.50 -12.35 5.69
N GLN A 11 6.05 -13.57 5.80
CA GLN A 11 5.90 -14.58 4.75
C GLN A 11 4.44 -14.99 4.58
N ALA A 12 3.73 -15.28 5.68
CA ALA A 12 2.31 -15.63 5.62
C ALA A 12 1.45 -14.47 5.09
N ALA A 13 1.81 -13.22 5.40
CA ALA A 13 1.18 -12.04 4.81
C ALA A 13 1.46 -11.94 3.30
N SER A 14 2.68 -12.22 2.88
CA SER A 14 3.09 -12.21 1.47
C SER A 14 2.39 -13.30 0.65
N ASP A 15 2.20 -14.49 1.21
CA ASP A 15 1.69 -15.67 0.49
C ASP A 15 0.16 -15.84 0.62
N ASP A 16 -0.52 -14.89 1.26
CA ASP A 16 -1.96 -14.91 1.59
C ASP A 16 -2.38 -16.15 2.41
N GLU A 17 -1.47 -16.67 3.24
CA GLU A 17 -1.72 -17.82 4.14
C GLU A 17 -2.51 -17.38 5.38
N LEU A 18 -3.75 -16.94 5.19
CA LEU A 18 -4.57 -16.31 6.24
C LEU A 18 -4.66 -17.14 7.53
N SER A 19 -4.86 -18.45 7.44
CA SER A 19 -4.96 -19.32 8.62
C SER A 19 -3.68 -19.29 9.47
N ILE A 20 -2.52 -19.38 8.82
CA ILE A 20 -1.21 -19.33 9.47
C ILE A 20 -0.97 -17.92 10.01
N PHE A 21 -1.28 -16.89 9.24
CA PHE A 21 -1.17 -15.50 9.67
C PHE A 21 -1.98 -15.23 10.95
N LYS A 22 -3.26 -15.66 11.01
CA LYS A 22 -4.10 -15.54 12.21
C LYS A 22 -3.49 -16.26 13.41
N GLU A 23 -2.99 -17.48 13.22
CA GLU A 23 -2.34 -18.25 14.29
C GLU A 23 -1.11 -17.54 14.84
N LEU A 24 -0.22 -17.06 13.96
CA LEU A 24 0.99 -16.35 14.36
C LEU A 24 0.68 -15.05 15.12
N VAL A 25 -0.30 -14.27 14.64
CA VAL A 25 -0.70 -13.01 15.30
C VAL A 25 -1.34 -13.25 16.66
N MET A 26 -2.34 -14.14 16.73
CA MET A 26 -3.13 -14.34 17.95
C MET A 26 -2.40 -15.13 19.03
N ILE A 27 -1.63 -16.16 18.64
CA ILE A 27 -0.99 -17.05 19.62
C ILE A 27 0.40 -16.55 19.96
N ILE A 28 1.20 -16.18 18.96
CA ILE A 28 2.63 -15.96 19.14
C ILE A 28 2.94 -14.49 19.43
N LEU A 29 2.39 -13.55 18.65
CA LEU A 29 2.67 -12.12 18.84
C LEU A 29 1.91 -11.53 20.02
N ASP A 30 0.60 -11.79 20.11
CA ASP A 30 -0.22 -11.28 21.20
C ASP A 30 0.02 -12.02 22.53
N ASN A 31 0.53 -13.25 22.48
CA ASN A 31 0.80 -14.10 23.65
C ASN A 31 -0.40 -14.17 24.63
N GLY A 32 -1.62 -14.15 24.09
CA GLY A 32 -2.87 -14.17 24.85
C GLY A 32 -3.21 -12.88 25.62
N ARG A 33 -2.59 -11.74 25.29
CA ARG A 33 -2.88 -10.45 25.92
C ARG A 33 -4.20 -9.82 25.46
N GLY A 34 -4.82 -10.35 24.41
CA GLY A 34 -6.06 -9.84 23.82
C GLY A 34 -5.88 -8.52 23.08
N ARG A 35 -4.66 -8.23 22.60
CA ARG A 35 -4.24 -6.99 21.92
C ARG A 35 -3.54 -7.27 20.58
N PRO A 36 -4.15 -8.07 19.68
CA PRO A 36 -3.54 -8.44 18.40
C PRO A 36 -3.33 -7.25 17.47
N LYS A 37 -4.20 -6.22 17.56
CA LYS A 37 -4.06 -4.97 16.80
C LYS A 37 -2.74 -4.28 17.14
N GLU A 38 -2.48 -4.02 18.43
CA GLU A 38 -1.27 -3.32 18.83
C GLU A 38 -0.02 -4.13 18.52
N ALA A 39 -0.08 -5.45 18.69
CA ALA A 39 1.03 -6.33 18.34
C ALA A 39 1.38 -6.26 16.84
N ILE A 40 0.37 -6.22 15.94
CA ILE A 40 0.61 -6.15 14.50
C ILE A 40 0.95 -4.72 14.03
N GLU A 41 0.41 -3.69 14.69
CA GLU A 41 0.73 -2.28 14.41
C GLU A 41 2.12 -1.87 14.90
N GLU A 42 2.70 -2.54 15.89
CA GLU A 42 4.11 -2.34 16.28
C GLU A 42 5.08 -3.13 15.39
N LEU A 43 4.60 -4.19 14.73
CA LEU A 43 5.45 -5.05 13.94
C LEU A 43 5.90 -4.37 12.63
N ARG A 44 7.21 -4.22 12.47
CA ARG A 44 7.84 -3.63 11.28
C ARG A 44 8.98 -4.51 10.79
N VAL A 45 9.20 -4.53 9.48
CA VAL A 45 10.38 -5.16 8.88
C VAL A 45 11.62 -4.39 9.34
N GLU A 46 12.56 -5.09 9.99
CA GLU A 46 13.80 -4.51 10.55
C GLU A 46 15.00 -4.59 9.58
N ASP A 47 14.83 -5.18 8.39
CA ASP A 47 15.89 -5.40 7.41
C ASP A 47 16.41 -4.10 6.76
N VAL A 48 17.68 -4.08 6.37
CA VAL A 48 18.31 -2.97 5.63
C VAL A 48 18.06 -3.16 4.14
N GLY A 49 16.92 -2.64 3.66
CA GLY A 49 16.53 -2.77 2.26
C GLY A 49 15.26 -2.00 1.91
N GLN A 50 14.73 -2.22 0.71
CA GLN A 50 13.56 -1.50 0.19
C GLN A 50 12.28 -1.69 1.02
N LEU A 51 12.23 -2.77 1.81
CA LEU A 51 11.09 -3.13 2.66
C LEU A 51 11.24 -2.65 4.11
N GLU A 52 12.31 -1.94 4.45
CA GLU A 52 12.54 -1.48 5.81
C GLU A 52 11.36 -0.64 6.31
N GLY A 53 10.85 -0.96 7.50
CA GLY A 53 9.71 -0.26 8.07
C GLY A 53 8.35 -0.65 7.48
N PHE A 54 8.27 -1.68 6.64
CA PHE A 54 6.97 -2.16 6.17
C PHE A 54 6.19 -2.82 7.30
N SER A 55 4.88 -2.59 7.33
CA SER A 55 3.95 -3.36 8.15
C SER A 55 3.46 -4.60 7.41
N ALA A 56 2.72 -5.47 8.09
CA ALA A 56 2.05 -6.61 7.45
C ALA A 56 1.07 -6.15 6.35
N LEU A 57 0.41 -5.00 6.51
CA LEU A 57 -0.51 -4.46 5.51
C LEU A 57 0.23 -3.97 4.26
N HIS A 58 1.42 -3.38 4.40
CA HIS A 58 2.27 -3.02 3.26
C HIS A 58 2.68 -4.27 2.47
N ILE A 59 3.14 -5.32 3.16
CA ILE A 59 3.54 -6.57 2.53
C ILE A 59 2.36 -7.22 1.81
N ALA A 60 1.22 -7.38 2.49
CA ALA A 60 0.02 -7.96 1.90
C ALA A 60 -0.46 -7.16 0.68
N ALA A 61 -0.51 -5.82 0.77
CA ALA A 61 -0.87 -4.96 -0.34
C ALA A 61 0.08 -5.12 -1.55
N SER A 62 1.40 -5.14 -1.28
CA SER A 62 2.45 -5.31 -2.29
C SER A 62 2.45 -6.67 -3.00
N LYS A 63 1.72 -7.65 -2.45
CA LYS A 63 1.61 -9.02 -2.99
C LYS A 63 0.21 -9.35 -3.51
N GLY A 64 -0.74 -8.44 -3.32
CA GLY A 64 -2.15 -8.68 -3.64
C GLY A 64 -2.84 -9.69 -2.73
N SER A 65 -2.32 -9.89 -1.51
CA SER A 65 -2.83 -10.84 -0.50
C SER A 65 -4.11 -10.34 0.15
N LEU A 66 -5.21 -10.40 -0.61
CA LEU A 66 -6.47 -9.78 -0.24
C LEU A 66 -7.09 -10.39 1.03
N GLY A 67 -6.90 -11.69 1.28
CA GLY A 67 -7.39 -12.34 2.49
C GLY A 67 -6.76 -11.75 3.75
N VAL A 68 -5.44 -11.56 3.72
CA VAL A 68 -4.69 -10.92 4.81
C VAL A 68 -5.04 -9.43 4.94
N CYS A 69 -5.17 -8.69 3.83
CA CYS A 69 -5.62 -7.29 3.86
C CYS A 69 -6.98 -7.15 4.56
N ARG A 70 -7.96 -7.99 4.21
CA ARG A 70 -9.29 -7.99 4.85
C ARG A 70 -9.21 -8.23 6.34
N TYR A 71 -8.45 -9.24 6.74
CA TYR A 71 -8.28 -9.54 8.16
C TYR A 71 -7.66 -8.37 8.94
N LEU A 72 -6.62 -7.74 8.39
CA LEU A 72 -5.97 -6.60 9.02
C LEU A 72 -6.92 -5.39 9.17
N VAL A 73 -7.66 -5.05 8.11
CA VAL A 73 -8.51 -3.85 8.07
C VAL A 73 -9.86 -4.06 8.78
N GLU A 74 -10.53 -5.19 8.56
CA GLU A 74 -11.90 -5.42 9.05
C GLU A 74 -11.94 -6.08 10.45
N GLU A 75 -11.06 -7.05 10.71
CA GLU A 75 -11.07 -7.80 11.98
C GLU A 75 -10.13 -7.19 13.02
N LEU A 76 -8.90 -6.80 12.61
CA LEU A 76 -7.94 -6.18 13.51
C LEU A 76 -8.03 -4.66 13.56
N LEU A 77 -8.81 -4.04 12.68
CA LEU A 77 -9.02 -2.58 12.63
C LEU A 77 -7.70 -1.80 12.56
N VAL A 78 -6.72 -2.34 11.84
CA VAL A 78 -5.45 -1.67 11.55
C VAL A 78 -5.74 -0.42 10.71
N ASP A 79 -5.09 0.69 11.03
CA ASP A 79 -5.20 1.92 10.24
C ASP A 79 -4.76 1.66 8.79
N VAL A 80 -5.69 1.76 7.84
CA VAL A 80 -5.45 1.49 6.42
C VAL A 80 -4.39 2.43 5.81
N ASP A 81 -4.23 3.62 6.40
CA ASP A 81 -3.31 4.67 5.97
C ASP A 81 -2.03 4.73 6.85
N LEU A 82 -1.76 3.69 7.64
CA LEU A 82 -0.50 3.59 8.38
C LEU A 82 0.69 3.74 7.43
N VAL A 83 1.79 4.35 7.87
CA VAL A 83 2.93 4.62 6.99
C VAL A 83 4.17 3.83 7.36
N ASP A 84 4.99 3.53 6.36
CA ASP A 84 6.36 3.05 6.53
C ASP A 84 7.33 4.20 6.91
N LYS A 85 8.64 3.94 6.88
CA LYS A 85 9.67 4.93 7.23
C LYS A 85 9.79 6.08 6.22
N GLU A 86 9.29 5.92 5.00
CA GLU A 86 9.32 6.93 3.94
C GLU A 86 7.96 7.65 3.80
N GLY A 87 7.03 7.42 4.73
CA GLY A 87 5.71 8.04 4.70
C GLY A 87 4.76 7.40 3.70
N ARG A 88 5.13 6.25 3.11
CA ARG A 88 4.31 5.54 2.11
C ARG A 88 3.23 4.72 2.81
N THR A 89 2.02 4.69 2.26
CA THR A 89 0.90 3.87 2.72
C THR A 89 0.89 2.50 2.02
N PRO A 90 0.16 1.50 2.54
CA PRO A 90 -0.03 0.21 1.87
C PRO A 90 -0.62 0.34 0.46
N LEU A 91 -1.51 1.30 0.26
CA LEU A 91 -2.16 1.57 -1.03
C LEU A 91 -1.13 1.87 -2.12
N LEU A 92 -0.01 2.55 -1.81
CA LEU A 92 1.05 2.83 -2.79
C LEU A 92 1.69 1.56 -3.38
N PHE A 93 1.69 0.46 -2.63
CA PHE A 93 2.26 -0.81 -3.06
C PHE A 93 1.25 -1.74 -3.74
N ALA A 94 -0.04 -1.43 -3.69
CA ALA A 94 -1.08 -2.21 -4.37
C ALA A 94 -1.07 -2.05 -5.91
N THR A 95 -0.18 -1.21 -6.45
CA THR A 95 -0.04 -0.90 -7.89
C THR A 95 0.48 -2.04 -8.75
N TYR A 96 1.16 -3.02 -8.15
CA TYR A 96 1.85 -4.08 -8.87
C TYR A 96 0.97 -5.31 -9.18
N HIS A 97 -0.27 -5.32 -8.70
CA HIS A 97 -1.21 -6.43 -8.86
C HIS A 97 -2.52 -5.98 -9.51
N ASN A 98 -3.42 -6.93 -9.79
CA ASN A 98 -4.62 -6.83 -10.64
C ASN A 98 -5.74 -5.89 -10.14
N GLY A 99 -5.41 -4.73 -9.57
CA GLY A 99 -6.36 -3.67 -9.17
C GLY A 99 -7.20 -3.99 -7.93
N GLY A 100 -7.56 -5.26 -7.71
CA GLY A 100 -8.53 -5.65 -6.67
C GLY A 100 -8.09 -5.32 -5.24
N THR A 101 -6.79 -5.30 -4.96
CA THR A 101 -6.29 -4.88 -3.62
C THR A 101 -6.31 -3.35 -3.47
N ALA A 102 -5.98 -2.59 -4.52
CA ALA A 102 -6.06 -1.13 -4.47
C ALA A 102 -7.52 -0.67 -4.35
N GLU A 103 -8.42 -1.25 -5.17
CA GLU A 103 -9.85 -0.99 -5.10
C GLU A 103 -10.42 -1.32 -3.72
N TYR A 104 -10.04 -2.48 -3.15
CA TYR A 104 -10.41 -2.84 -1.79
C TYR A 104 -9.98 -1.79 -0.77
N LEU A 105 -8.70 -1.39 -0.76
CA LEU A 105 -8.19 -0.42 0.21
C LEU A 105 -8.89 0.94 0.07
N LEU A 106 -9.14 1.40 -1.16
CA LEU A 106 -9.89 2.63 -1.45
C LEU A 106 -11.34 2.55 -0.94
N ASP A 107 -12.01 1.42 -1.17
CA ASP A 107 -13.38 1.20 -0.66
C ASP A 107 -13.45 1.13 0.87
N HIS A 108 -12.32 0.88 1.54
CA HIS A 108 -12.20 0.83 3.00
C HIS A 108 -11.52 2.07 3.59
N GLY A 109 -11.53 3.18 2.84
CA GLY A 109 -11.17 4.50 3.35
C GLY A 109 -9.70 4.88 3.25
N ALA A 110 -8.88 4.13 2.50
CA ALA A 110 -7.53 4.56 2.19
C ALA A 110 -7.55 5.89 1.43
N ASN A 111 -6.70 6.83 1.86
CA ASN A 111 -6.61 8.13 1.22
C ASN A 111 -5.68 8.08 0.00
N GLN A 112 -6.28 8.09 -1.19
CA GLN A 112 -5.56 8.09 -2.47
C GLN A 112 -4.64 9.29 -2.70
N ASP A 113 -4.89 10.41 -2.03
CA ASP A 113 -4.10 11.64 -2.14
C ASP A 113 -3.01 11.73 -1.08
N LYS A 114 -2.90 10.73 -0.19
CA LYS A 114 -1.83 10.69 0.81
C LYS A 114 -0.49 10.55 0.10
N ALA A 115 0.41 11.47 0.42
CA ALA A 115 1.72 11.57 -0.18
C ALA A 115 2.80 11.07 0.77
N ASP A 116 3.86 10.51 0.20
CA ASP A 116 5.08 10.15 0.92
C ASP A 116 5.95 11.39 1.26
N HIS A 117 7.14 11.15 1.82
CA HIS A 117 8.05 12.23 2.22
C HIS A 117 8.55 13.12 1.07
N ASP A 118 8.52 12.63 -0.17
CA ASP A 118 8.87 13.40 -1.37
C ASP A 118 7.66 14.13 -1.97
N GLY A 119 6.48 14.01 -1.35
CA GLY A 119 5.23 14.56 -1.86
C GLY A 119 4.59 13.73 -2.96
N SER A 120 5.07 12.51 -3.19
CA SER A 120 4.53 11.63 -4.23
C SER A 120 3.31 10.87 -3.71
N SER A 121 2.15 11.17 -4.29
CA SER A 121 0.90 10.40 -4.11
C SER A 121 0.87 9.16 -5.01
N LEU A 122 -0.10 8.26 -4.79
CA LEU A 122 -0.24 7.08 -5.63
C LEU A 122 -0.41 7.39 -7.14
N LEU A 123 -1.01 8.53 -7.47
CA LEU A 123 -1.15 8.96 -8.86
C LEU A 123 0.22 9.23 -9.53
N HIS A 124 1.22 9.71 -8.79
CA HIS A 124 2.60 9.87 -9.29
C HIS A 124 3.21 8.50 -9.63
N TYR A 125 3.08 7.52 -8.73
CA TYR A 125 3.62 6.18 -8.94
C TYR A 125 2.92 5.47 -10.11
N ALA A 126 1.60 5.58 -10.22
CA ALA A 126 0.84 5.02 -11.35
C ALA A 126 1.27 5.66 -12.68
N ALA A 127 1.50 6.98 -12.68
CA ALA A 127 2.04 7.72 -13.82
C ALA A 127 3.48 7.31 -14.16
N GLU A 128 4.34 7.13 -13.16
CA GLU A 128 5.73 6.69 -13.35
C GLU A 128 5.84 5.29 -13.96
N LEU A 129 4.93 4.40 -13.59
CA LEU A 129 4.86 3.03 -14.12
C LEU A 129 4.10 2.95 -15.46
N GLY A 130 3.43 4.02 -15.87
CA GLY A 130 2.53 4.02 -17.02
C GLY A 130 1.30 3.12 -16.83
N ASN A 131 0.91 2.83 -15.59
CA ASN A 131 -0.21 1.96 -15.26
C ASN A 131 -1.54 2.73 -15.48
N CYS A 132 -2.02 2.68 -16.72
CA CYS A 132 -3.22 3.40 -17.16
C CYS A 132 -4.48 3.00 -16.38
N GLU A 133 -4.63 1.71 -16.06
CA GLU A 133 -5.78 1.21 -15.29
C GLU A 133 -5.82 1.81 -13.88
N MET A 134 -4.65 1.90 -13.22
CA MET A 134 -4.55 2.53 -11.90
C MET A 134 -4.79 4.04 -11.97
N VAL A 135 -4.28 4.72 -13.00
CA VAL A 135 -4.55 6.15 -13.21
C VAL A 135 -6.06 6.39 -13.35
N GLU A 136 -6.75 5.61 -14.18
CA GLU A 136 -8.21 5.70 -14.35
C GLU A 136 -8.95 5.41 -13.05
N LEU A 137 -8.56 4.36 -12.31
CA LEU A 137 -9.18 4.00 -11.03
C LEU A 137 -9.09 5.15 -10.03
N LEU A 138 -7.92 5.74 -9.84
CA LEU A 138 -7.71 6.82 -8.87
C LEU A 138 -8.52 8.07 -9.24
N LEU A 139 -8.51 8.46 -10.51
CA LEU A 139 -9.28 9.60 -10.99
C LEU A 139 -10.79 9.34 -10.87
N ALA A 140 -11.25 8.12 -11.13
CA ALA A 140 -12.64 7.72 -10.93
C ALA A 140 -13.05 7.72 -9.44
N LYS A 141 -12.10 7.45 -8.54
CA LYS A 141 -12.27 7.56 -7.08
C LYS A 141 -12.07 8.99 -6.57
N GLY A 142 -11.80 9.95 -7.46
CA GLY A 142 -11.76 11.38 -7.15
C GLY A 142 -10.39 11.88 -6.69
N ALA A 143 -9.30 11.23 -7.08
CA ALA A 143 -7.95 11.67 -6.74
C ALA A 143 -7.71 13.07 -7.30
N TYR A 144 -6.98 13.89 -6.54
CA TYR A 144 -6.53 15.17 -7.06
C TYR A 144 -5.57 14.92 -8.23
N VAL A 145 -5.81 15.58 -9.37
CA VAL A 145 -5.11 15.28 -10.63
C VAL A 145 -3.71 15.89 -10.69
N ASP A 146 -3.48 17.04 -10.03
CA ASP A 146 -2.22 17.78 -10.04
C ASP A 146 -1.54 17.94 -8.66
N PRO A 147 -1.39 16.88 -7.86
CA PRO A 147 -0.56 16.93 -6.67
C PRO A 147 0.88 17.20 -7.10
N VAL A 148 1.61 18.01 -6.34
CA VAL A 148 2.99 18.38 -6.68
C VAL A 148 3.94 17.65 -5.74
N SER A 149 4.84 16.85 -6.32
CA SER A 149 5.96 16.21 -5.62
C SER A 149 7.29 16.90 -5.93
N ALA A 150 8.38 16.42 -5.33
CA ALA A 150 9.74 16.78 -5.72
C ALA A 150 10.07 16.52 -7.21
N TYR A 151 9.25 15.70 -7.89
CA TYR A 151 9.41 15.33 -9.30
C TYR A 151 8.41 16.02 -10.25
N GLY A 152 7.61 16.97 -9.74
CA GLY A 152 6.55 17.66 -10.49
C GLY A 152 5.17 17.03 -10.25
N THR A 153 4.22 17.27 -11.16
CA THR A 153 2.89 16.65 -11.13
C THR A 153 2.93 15.23 -11.72
N PRO A 154 1.88 14.40 -11.55
CA PRO A 154 1.79 13.11 -12.23
C PRO A 154 1.98 13.22 -13.76
N LEU A 155 1.51 14.32 -14.38
CA LEU A 155 1.72 14.57 -15.80
C LEU A 155 3.21 14.79 -16.14
N HIS A 156 3.93 15.56 -15.33
CA HIS A 156 5.38 15.74 -15.48
C HIS A 156 6.12 14.40 -15.39
N VAL A 157 5.74 13.56 -14.42
CA VAL A 157 6.35 12.23 -14.22
C VAL A 157 6.06 11.31 -15.42
N ALA A 158 4.81 11.20 -15.87
CA ALA A 158 4.45 10.39 -17.03
C ALA A 158 5.17 10.86 -18.30
N ALA A 159 5.28 12.18 -18.51
CA ALA A 159 5.99 12.78 -19.63
C ALA A 159 7.49 12.48 -19.58
N GLY A 160 8.12 12.62 -18.41
CA GLY A 160 9.54 12.32 -18.20
C GLY A 160 9.91 10.86 -18.47
N LYS A 161 8.96 9.93 -18.26
CA LYS A 161 9.13 8.49 -18.55
C LYS A 161 8.63 8.07 -19.95
N GLY A 162 7.98 8.96 -20.69
CA GLY A 162 7.43 8.68 -22.03
C GLY A 162 6.17 7.81 -22.02
N HIS A 163 5.39 7.83 -20.93
CA HIS A 163 4.17 7.04 -20.77
C HIS A 163 2.95 7.75 -21.37
N TYR A 164 2.87 7.77 -22.71
CA TYR A 164 1.83 8.48 -23.46
C TYR A 164 0.38 8.12 -23.06
N GLY A 165 0.11 6.87 -22.70
CA GLY A 165 -1.21 6.44 -22.26
C GLY A 165 -1.64 7.16 -20.97
N ALA A 166 -0.79 7.13 -19.95
CA ALA A 166 -1.02 7.82 -18.68
C ALA A 166 -1.12 9.34 -18.89
N MET A 167 -0.24 9.93 -19.69
CA MET A 167 -0.32 11.36 -20.05
C MET A 167 -1.68 11.71 -20.66
N LYS A 168 -2.16 10.90 -21.60
CA LYS A 168 -3.44 11.14 -22.26
C LYS A 168 -4.58 11.12 -21.26
N ILE A 169 -4.63 10.12 -20.38
CA ILE A 169 -5.69 10.01 -19.36
C ILE A 169 -5.65 11.23 -18.42
N LEU A 170 -4.47 11.62 -17.94
CA LEU A 170 -4.31 12.79 -17.07
C LEU A 170 -4.80 14.08 -17.76
N LEU A 171 -4.43 14.30 -19.03
CA LEU A 171 -4.87 15.45 -19.82
C LEU A 171 -6.39 15.44 -20.09
N ASP A 172 -6.95 14.26 -20.36
CA ASP A 172 -8.40 14.07 -20.53
C ASP A 172 -9.16 14.39 -19.22
N HIS A 173 -8.47 14.32 -18.08
CA HIS A 173 -8.93 14.72 -16.75
C HIS A 173 -8.44 16.10 -16.30
N ASN A 174 -8.08 16.97 -17.26
CA ASN A 174 -7.73 18.38 -17.03
C ASN A 174 -6.45 18.63 -16.20
N ALA A 175 -5.50 17.69 -16.19
CA ALA A 175 -4.15 17.96 -15.69
C ALA A 175 -3.49 19.14 -16.43
N ASP A 176 -2.80 20.02 -15.70
CA ASP A 176 -2.07 21.21 -16.22
C ASP A 176 -0.54 21.04 -16.13
#